data_AF-A0A536BPH9-F1
#
_entry.id   AF-A0A536BPH9-F1
#
_cell.length_a   1.000
_cell.length_b   1.000
_cell.length_c   1.000
_cell.angle_alpha   90.00
_cell.angle_beta   90.00
_cell.angle_gamma   90.00
#
_symmetry.space_group_name_H-M   'P 1'
#
loop_
_entity.id
_entity.type
_entity.pdbx_description
1 polymer ?
#
loop_
_entity_poly.entity_id
_entity_poly.type
_entity_poly.pdbx_seq_one_letter_code
_entity_poly.pdbx_strand_id
1 'polypeptide(L)'
;FREAAGSAPRVGDRRGYQMDPANAREAVREAHLDIEEGADIVMVKPALAYLDVIRAVADATDVPVAAYNVSGEYSMVKAAALRGWIDERRVLRE
;
A
#
# COMPACT_ATOMS: atom_id res chain seq x y z
N PHE A 1 7.62 -4.19 -9.52
CA PHE A 1 6.32 -4.69 -10.00
C PHE A 1 6.07 -4.38 -11.47
N ARG A 2 6.24 -3.13 -11.92
CA ARG A 2 5.97 -2.75 -13.33
C ARG A 2 6.65 -3.65 -14.34
N GLU A 3 7.95 -3.88 -14.18
CA GLU A 3 8.72 -4.81 -15.02
C GLU A 3 8.20 -6.25 -14.90
N ALA A 4 8.10 -6.77 -13.67
CA ALA A 4 7.60 -8.12 -13.40
C ALA A 4 6.21 -8.42 -14.02
N ALA A 5 5.33 -7.42 -14.12
CA ALA A 5 4.00 -7.54 -14.68
C ALA A 5 3.86 -6.97 -16.10
N GLY A 6 4.96 -6.53 -16.75
CA GLY A 6 4.91 -5.87 -18.07
C GLY A 6 3.99 -4.64 -18.13
N SER A 7 3.80 -3.92 -17.01
CA SER A 7 2.73 -2.95 -16.80
C SER A 7 3.22 -1.50 -16.62
N ALA A 8 4.41 -1.19 -17.12
CA ALA A 8 4.88 0.19 -17.17
C ALA A 8 3.92 1.05 -18.02
N PRO A 9 3.48 2.23 -17.53
CA PRO A 9 2.69 3.15 -18.34
C PRO A 9 3.45 3.50 -19.62
N ARG A 10 2.79 3.38 -20.78
CA ARG A 10 3.39 3.76 -22.08
C ARG A 10 3.41 5.28 -22.28
N VAL A 11 2.45 5.98 -21.67
CA VAL A 11 2.28 7.44 -21.72
C VAL A 11 1.76 7.91 -20.35
N GLY A 12 2.25 9.05 -19.88
CA GLY A 12 1.75 9.72 -18.66
C GLY A 12 2.03 8.98 -17.35
N ASP A 13 1.23 9.30 -16.33
CA ASP A 13 1.26 8.66 -15.02
C ASP A 13 -0.15 8.20 -14.60
N ARG A 14 -0.30 7.83 -13.32
CA ARG A 14 -1.56 7.30 -12.78
C ARG A 14 -2.23 8.26 -11.79
N ARG A 15 -1.77 9.51 -11.69
CA ARG A 15 -2.26 10.50 -10.70
C ARG A 15 -3.71 10.93 -10.94
N GLY A 16 -4.25 10.69 -12.14
CA GLY A 16 -5.65 10.98 -12.44
C GLY A 16 -6.66 10.05 -11.74
N TYR A 17 -6.21 8.95 -11.13
CA TYR A 17 -7.08 8.01 -10.42
C TYR A 17 -6.43 7.38 -9.18
N GLN A 18 -5.10 7.39 -9.08
CA GLN A 18 -4.44 7.07 -7.83
C GLN A 18 -4.50 8.28 -6.91
N MET A 19 -4.96 8.05 -5.68
CA MET A 19 -5.05 9.07 -4.65
C MET A 19 -3.72 9.81 -4.43
N ASP A 20 -3.81 11.07 -4.04
CA ASP A 20 -2.66 11.85 -3.58
C ASP A 20 -2.11 11.25 -2.27
N PRO A 21 -0.82 10.88 -2.20
CA PRO A 21 -0.16 10.41 -0.97
C PRO A 21 -0.38 11.28 0.26
N ALA A 22 -0.62 12.59 0.10
CA ALA A 22 -0.82 13.51 1.21
C ALA A 22 -2.23 13.43 1.84
N ASN A 23 -3.15 12.65 1.28
CA ASN A 23 -4.58 12.73 1.62
C ASN A 23 -5.14 11.49 2.34
N ALA A 24 -4.82 11.36 3.63
CA ALA A 24 -5.37 10.27 4.46
C ALA A 24 -6.90 10.33 4.64
N ARG A 25 -7.50 11.52 4.61
CA ARG A 25 -8.95 11.70 4.79
C ARG A 25 -9.75 11.15 3.61
N GLU A 26 -9.21 11.28 2.40
CA GLU A 26 -9.79 10.68 1.21
C GLU A 26 -9.79 9.17 1.28
N ALA A 27 -8.73 8.54 1.82
CA ALA A 27 -8.67 7.08 1.98
C ALA A 27 -9.87 6.50 2.74
N VAL A 28 -10.27 7.16 3.83
CA VAL A 28 -11.43 6.74 4.65
C VAL A 28 -12.73 6.88 3.86
N ARG A 29 -12.88 7.98 3.11
CA ARG A 29 -14.06 8.19 2.26
C ARG A 29 -14.15 7.13 1.16
N GLU A 30 -13.05 6.85 0.45
CA GLU A 30 -13.02 5.82 -0.60
C GLU A 30 -13.33 4.44 -0.02
N ALA A 31 -12.77 4.09 1.15
CA ALA A 31 -13.07 2.82 1.80
C ALA A 31 -14.56 2.68 2.15
N HIS A 32 -15.22 3.74 2.64
CA HIS A 32 -16.66 3.71 2.88
C HIS A 32 -17.46 3.53 1.60
N LEU A 33 -17.09 4.19 0.50
CA LEU A 33 -17.76 4.02 -0.79
C LEU A 33 -17.65 2.57 -1.29
N ASP A 34 -16.46 1.97 -1.23
CA ASP A 34 -16.26 0.57 -1.60
C ASP A 34 -17.12 -0.38 -0.75
N ILE A 35 -17.28 -0.09 0.55
CA ILE A 35 -18.13 -0.87 1.46
C ILE A 35 -19.61 -0.69 1.14
N GLU A 36 -20.05 0.53 0.81
CA GLU A 36 -21.42 0.80 0.36
C GLU A 36 -21.73 0.06 -0.95
N GLU A 37 -20.72 -0.13 -1.82
CA GLU A 37 -20.81 -0.94 -3.03
C GLU A 37 -20.74 -2.46 -2.76
N GLY A 38 -20.49 -2.87 -1.51
CA GLY A 38 -20.55 -4.27 -1.06
C GLY A 38 -19.20 -4.97 -0.93
N ALA A 39 -18.09 -4.22 -0.79
CA ALA A 39 -16.78 -4.83 -0.52
C ALA A 39 -16.73 -5.52 0.87
N ASP A 40 -16.46 -6.83 0.89
CA ASP A 40 -16.29 -7.59 2.14
C ASP A 40 -14.96 -7.28 2.86
N ILE A 41 -13.96 -6.80 2.12
CA ILE A 41 -12.61 -6.47 2.60
C ILE A 41 -12.15 -5.25 1.82
N VAL A 42 -11.60 -4.26 2.52
CA VAL A 42 -10.93 -3.10 1.90
C VAL A 42 -9.42 -3.21 2.05
N MET A 43 -8.65 -2.50 1.23
CA MET A 43 -7.20 -2.55 1.30
C MET A 43 -6.51 -1.19 1.17
N VAL A 44 -5.39 -1.03 1.87
CA VAL A 44 -4.47 0.10 1.69
C VAL A 44 -3.21 -0.36 0.95
N LYS A 45 -2.77 0.46 0.00
CA LYS A 45 -1.59 0.19 -0.83
C LYS A 45 -0.93 1.50 -1.26
N PRO A 46 0.37 1.74 -1.00
CA PRO A 46 1.34 0.89 -0.28
C PRO A 46 1.06 0.69 1.21
N ALA A 47 1.82 -0.18 1.89
CA ALA A 47 1.57 -0.50 3.31
C ALA A 47 2.54 0.19 4.27
N LEU A 48 3.86 -0.05 4.13
CA LEU A 48 4.85 0.32 5.15
C LEU A 48 4.87 1.84 5.42
N ALA A 49 4.76 2.65 4.37
CA ALA A 49 4.76 4.11 4.47
C ALA A 49 3.38 4.71 4.79
N TYR A 50 2.35 3.88 4.96
CA TYR A 50 0.94 4.30 5.10
C TYR A 50 0.26 3.57 6.28
N LEU A 51 1.01 3.18 7.31
CA LEU A 51 0.47 2.53 8.51
C LEU A 51 -0.53 3.43 9.26
N ASP A 52 -0.36 4.75 9.17
CA ASP A 52 -1.30 5.75 9.67
C ASP A 52 -2.64 5.71 8.91
N VAL A 53 -2.60 5.55 7.58
CA VAL A 53 -3.81 5.38 6.75
C VAL A 53 -4.48 4.03 7.02
N ILE A 54 -3.71 2.94 7.14
CA ILE A 54 -4.24 1.62 7.53
C ILE A 54 -4.98 1.72 8.87
N ARG A 55 -4.36 2.39 9.85
CA ARG A 55 -4.99 2.63 11.15
C ARG A 55 -6.28 3.44 11.02
N ALA A 56 -6.26 4.53 10.26
CA ALA A 56 -7.42 5.40 10.09
C ALA A 56 -8.59 4.68 9.41
N VAL A 57 -8.33 3.85 8.38
CA VAL A 57 -9.36 3.05 7.72
C VAL A 57 -9.90 1.98 8.67
N ALA A 58 -9.02 1.25 9.38
CA ALA A 58 -9.44 0.20 10.32
C ALA A 58 -10.24 0.74 11.52
N ASP A 59 -10.00 1.98 11.94
CA ASP A 59 -10.79 2.62 13.00
C ASP A 59 -12.16 3.12 12.53
N ALA A 60 -12.29 3.37 11.22
CA ALA A 60 -13.50 3.94 10.62
C ALA A 60 -14.43 2.88 10.03
N THR A 61 -13.96 1.65 9.80
CA THR A 61 -14.72 0.60 9.12
C THR A 61 -14.83 -0.66 9.98
N ASP A 62 -15.92 -1.41 9.78
CA ASP A 62 -16.18 -2.67 10.50
C ASP A 62 -15.76 -3.92 9.71
N VAL A 63 -15.25 -3.75 8.48
CA VAL A 63 -14.79 -4.84 7.61
C VAL A 63 -13.29 -5.11 7.81
N PRO A 64 -12.78 -6.32 7.52
CA PRO A 64 -11.35 -6.57 7.52
C PRO A 64 -10.57 -5.61 6.61
N VAL A 65 -9.44 -5.12 7.10
CA VAL A 65 -8.52 -4.25 6.33
C VAL A 65 -7.28 -5.06 5.94
N ALA A 66 -7.08 -5.21 4.63
CA ALA A 66 -5.86 -5.77 4.06
C ALA A 66 -4.82 -4.67 3.78
N ALA A 67 -3.55 -5.04 3.75
CA ALA A 67 -2.46 -4.14 3.40
C ALA A 67 -1.52 -4.82 2.41
N TYR A 68 -1.03 -4.07 1.41
CA TYR A 68 -0.12 -4.62 0.41
C TYR A 68 1.30 -4.11 0.61
N ASN A 69 2.18 -4.96 1.15
CA ASN A 69 3.62 -4.68 1.18
C ASN A 69 4.17 -4.67 -0.26
N VAL A 70 4.38 -3.48 -0.81
CA VAL A 70 4.59 -3.32 -2.25
C VAL A 70 5.98 -3.79 -2.68
N SER A 71 6.13 -4.06 -3.98
CA SER A 71 7.43 -4.50 -4.52
C SER A 71 8.58 -3.54 -4.24
N GLY A 72 8.29 -2.23 -4.10
CA GLY A 72 9.31 -1.24 -3.73
C GLY A 72 9.83 -1.50 -2.31
N GLU A 73 8.93 -1.73 -1.35
CA GLU A 73 9.25 -2.05 0.04
C GLU A 73 10.06 -3.35 0.13
N TYR A 74 9.61 -4.41 -0.55
CA TYR A 74 10.36 -5.66 -0.65
C TYR A 74 11.77 -5.45 -1.23
N SER A 75 11.87 -4.77 -2.38
CA SER A 75 13.17 -4.56 -3.05
C SER A 75 14.11 -3.67 -2.23
N MET A 76 13.59 -2.72 -1.45
CA MET A 76 14.40 -1.91 -0.52
C MET A 76 15.07 -2.79 0.54
N VAL A 77 14.30 -3.68 1.18
CA VAL A 77 14.85 -4.62 2.18
C VAL A 77 15.89 -5.55 1.54
N LYS A 78 15.57 -6.14 0.39
CA LYS A 78 16.51 -7.02 -0.32
C LYS A 78 17.81 -6.31 -0.70
N ALA A 79 17.72 -5.08 -1.22
CA ALA A 79 18.90 -4.32 -1.63
C ALA A 79 19.81 -3.97 -0.45
N ALA A 80 19.24 -3.57 0.69
CA ALA A 80 20.00 -3.25 1.89
C ALA A 80 20.63 -4.50 2.53
N ALA A 81 19.91 -5.62 2.55
CA ALA A 81 20.43 -6.90 3.06
C ALA A 81 21.59 -7.43 2.21
N LEU A 82 21.49 -7.36 0.87
CA LEU A 82 22.58 -7.77 -0.04
C LEU A 82 23.88 -6.97 0.19
N ARG A 83 23.79 -5.77 0.74
CA ARG A 83 24.95 -4.92 1.07
C ARG A 83 25.43 -5.11 2.51
N GLY A 84 24.80 -6.01 3.28
CA GLY A 84 25.11 -6.24 4.69
C GLY A 84 24.74 -5.08 5.61
N TRP A 85 23.86 -4.17 5.20
CA TRP A 85 23.47 -3.01 6.00
C TRP A 85 22.42 -3.34 7.06
N ILE A 86 21.61 -4.37 6.80
CA ILE A 86 20.53 -4.82 7.68
C ILE A 86 20.48 -6.35 7.73
N ASP A 87 19.91 -6.88 8.82
CA ASP A 87 19.46 -8.27 8.88
C ASP A 87 18.10 -8.40 8.19
N GLU A 88 18.07 -9.12 7.06
CA GLU A 88 16.86 -9.29 6.27
C GLU A 88 15.70 -9.93 7.05
N ARG A 89 15.98 -11.01 7.79
CA ARG A 89 14.95 -11.79 8.47
C ARG A 89 14.35 -11.01 9.63
N ARG A 90 15.17 -10.21 10.30
CA ARG A 90 14.72 -9.32 11.35
C ARG A 90 13.81 -8.22 10.79
N VAL A 91 14.27 -7.50 9.76
CA VAL A 91 13.51 -6.36 9.20
C VAL A 91 12.21 -6.79 8.53
N LEU A 92 12.14 -7.97 7.90
CA LEU A 92 10.90 -8.49 7.33
C LEU A 92 9.81 -8.83 8.36
N ARG A 93 10.18 -9.00 9.64
CA ARG A 93 9.26 -9.41 10.72
C ARG A 93 8.89 -8.27 11.67
N GLU A 94 9.59 -7.15 11.58
CA GLU A 94 9.40 -5.96 12.41
C GLU A 94 8.20 -5.15 11.93
#